data_AF-G7QDU7-F1
#
_entry.id   AF-G7QDU7-F1
#
_cell.length_a   1.000
_cell.length_b   1.000
_cell.length_c   1.000
_cell.angle_alpha   90.00
_cell.angle_beta   90.00
_cell.angle_gamma   90.00
#
_symmetry.space_group_name_H-M   'P 1'
#
loop_
_entity.id
_entity.type
_entity.pdbx_description
1 polymer ?
#
loop_
_entity_poly.entity_id
_entity_poly.type
_entity_poly.pdbx_seq_one_letter_code
_entity_poly.pdbx_strand_id
1 'polypeptide(L)' 'MMHSLQHGYKGYSIELTPRGDYCASFAADIRDGSGRLVSHLGVAGDTEERAVARGRELIDFELDYGSSH' A
#
# COMPACT_ATOMS: atom_id res chain seq x y z
N MET A 1 20.32 5.63 -0.95
CA MET A 1 19.49 4.85 -0.01
C MET A 1 18.05 5.00 -0.49
N MET A 2 17.41 3.91 -0.90
CA MET A 2 15.99 3.94 -1.28
C MET A 2 15.20 3.92 0.03
N HIS A 3 14.69 5.07 0.46
CA HIS A 3 13.83 5.14 1.64
C HIS A 3 12.45 4.59 1.26
N SER A 4 12.19 3.33 1.58
CA SER A 4 10.84 2.78 1.54
C SER A 4 10.05 3.34 2.72
N LEU A 5 8.95 4.04 2.44
CA LEU A 5 8.09 4.62 3.48
C LEU A 5 7.06 3.60 3.92
N GLN A 6 7.09 3.23 5.20
CA GLN A 6 6.13 2.30 5.78
C GLN A 6 5.07 3.07 6.58
N HIS A 7 3.81 2.77 6.30
CA HIS A 7 2.66 3.33 7.00
C HIS A 7 1.80 2.21 7.58
N GLY A 8 1.51 2.26 8.88
CA GLY A 8 0.58 1.35 9.53
C GLY A 8 -0.87 1.84 9.43
N TYR A 9 -1.81 0.95 9.11
CA TYR A 9 -3.24 1.27 9.07
C TYR A 9 -4.12 0.04 9.41
N LYS A 10 -4.95 0.14 10.46
CA LYS A 10 -5.88 -0.93 10.91
C LYS A 10 -5.23 -2.32 11.08
N GLY A 11 -3.97 -2.36 11.52
CA GLY A 11 -3.21 -3.62 11.67
C GLY A 11 -2.49 -4.10 10.40
N TYR A 12 -2.68 -3.42 9.28
CA TYR A 12 -1.95 -3.65 8.03
C TYR A 12 -0.76 -2.71 7.91
N SER A 13 0.22 -3.11 7.10
CA SER A 13 1.39 -2.31 6.74
C SER A 13 1.34 -1.96 5.26
N ILE A 14 1.52 -0.68 4.93
CA ILE A 14 1.61 -0.15 3.57
C ILE A 14 3.06 0.29 3.34
N GLU A 15 3.78 -0.41 2.47
CA GLU A 15 5.15 -0.08 2.10
C GLU A 15 5.20 0.58 0.73
N LEU A 16 5.62 1.84 0.71
CA LEU A 16 5.75 2.60 -0.52
C LEU A 16 7.17 2.48 -1.07
N THR A 17 7.24 2.16 -2.36
CA THR A 17 8.49 2.12 -3.12
C THR A 17 8.43 3.15 -4.25
N PRO A 18 9.27 4.20 -4.23
CA PRO A 18 9.36 5.13 -5.34
C PRO A 18 9.91 4.41 -6.57
N ARG A 19 9.19 4.46 -7.70
CA ARG A 19 9.67 3.98 -9.01
C ARG A 19 10.12 5.21 -9.81
N GLY A 20 11.43 5.29 -10.07
CA GLY A 20 12.08 6.45 -10.68
C GLY A 20 12.01 6.54 -12.21
N ASP A 21 11.33 5.61 -12.88
CA ASP A 21 11.31 5.54 -14.35
C ASP A 21 9.99 6.10 -14.91
N TYR A 22 10.10 7.30 -15.49
CA TYR A 22 9.09 8.06 -16.24
C TYR A 22 7.74 8.33 -15.54
N CYS A 23 7.56 9.60 -15.11
CA CYS A 23 6.43 10.12 -14.31
C CYS A 23 6.34 9.45 -12.93
N ALA A 24 7.05 10.04 -11.96
CA ALA A 24 7.17 9.62 -10.56
C ALA A 24 5.94 8.86 -10.07
N SER A 25 6.06 7.54 -9.98
CA SER A 25 4.98 6.66 -9.55
C SER A 25 5.47 5.90 -8.32
N PHE A 26 4.65 5.88 -7.28
CA PHE A 26 4.88 5.06 -6.10
C PHE A 26 4.21 3.72 -6.32
N ALA A 27 4.95 2.64 -6.10
CA ALA A 27 4.37 1.33 -5.88
C ALA A 27 4.01 1.20 -4.39
N ALA A 28 2.97 0.42 -4.08
CA ALA A 28 2.58 0.12 -2.70
C ALA A 28 2.41 -1.39 -2.49
N ASP A 29 3.08 -1.92 -1.47
CA ASP A 29 2.91 -3.28 -0.99
C ASP A 29 2.09 -3.26 0.30
N ILE A 30 0.97 -3.99 0.32
CA ILE A 30 0.07 -4.07 1.47
C ILE A 30 0.25 -5.43 2.13
N ARG A 31 0.64 -5.43 3.41
CA ARG A 31 0.81 -6.64 4.21
C ARG A 31 -0.17 -6.65 5.38
N ASP A 32 -0.69 -7.81 5.75
CA ASP A 32 -1.52 -7.96 6.94
C ASP A 32 -0.67 -7.90 8.23
N GLY A 33 -1.32 -7.94 9.40
CA GLY A 33 -0.64 -7.94 10.70
C GLY A 33 0.29 -9.12 10.94
N SER A 34 0.13 -10.21 10.19
CA SER A 34 1.03 -11.37 10.17
C SER A 34 2.24 -11.18 9.25
N GLY A 35 2.30 -10.06 8.54
CA GLY A 35 3.36 -9.74 7.56
C GLY A 35 3.16 -10.40 6.19
N ARG A 36 2.02 -11.05 5.94
CA ARG A 36 1.73 -11.65 4.63
C ARG A 36 1.35 -10.57 3.63
N LEU A 37 1.95 -10.59 2.45
CA LEU A 37 1.55 -9.71 1.35
C LEU A 37 0.11 -10.06 0.92
N VAL A 38 -0.79 -9.10 1.09
CA VAL A 38 -2.20 -9.20 0.70
C VAL A 38 -2.39 -8.66 -0.70
N SER A 39 -1.73 -7.53 -1.02
CA SER A 39 -1.87 -6.90 -2.32
C SER A 39 -0.61 -6.14 -2.72
N HIS A 40 -0.31 -6.14 -4.02
CA HIS A 40 0.78 -5.38 -4.63
C HIS A 40 0.22 -4.42 -5.67
N LEU A 41 0.45 -3.13 -5.48
CA LEU A 41 0.13 -2.08 -6.41
C LEU A 41 1.40 -1.60 -7.10
N GLY A 42 1.60 -2.00 -8.36
CA GLY A 42 2.71 -1.51 -9.18
C GLY A 42 2.63 0.00 -9.46
N VAL A 43 1.42 0.57 -9.44
CA VAL A 43 1.14 2.01 -9.56
C VAL A 43 0.08 2.40 -8.53
N ALA A 44 0.50 2.83 -7.36
CA ALA A 44 -0.37 3.27 -6.27
C ALA A 44 -0.71 4.77 -6.33
N GLY A 45 0.17 5.59 -6.92
CA GLY A 45 -0.08 7.01 -7.13
C GLY A 45 1.15 7.77 -7.58
N ASP A 46 0.94 9.00 -8.05
CA ASP A 46 1.99 9.94 -8.46
C ASP A 46 2.69 10.64 -7.27
N THR A 47 2.06 10.62 -6.10
CA THR A 47 2.61 11.14 -4.84
C THR A 47 2.49 10.11 -3.71
N GLU A 48 3.29 10.29 -2.66
CA GLU A 48 3.24 9.45 -1.46
C GLU A 48 1.85 9.45 -0.83
N GLU A 49 1.25 10.64 -0.67
CA GLU A 49 -0.09 10.80 -0.11
C GLU A 49 -1.16 10.04 -0.90
N ARG A 50 -1.10 10.12 -2.24
CA ARG A 50 -2.01 9.39 -3.15
C ARG A 50 -1.83 7.89 -2.99
N ALA A 51 -0.59 7.41 -2.91
CA ALA A 51 -0.27 6.01 -2.76
C ALA A 51 -0.71 5.45 -1.39
N VAL A 52 -0.51 6.21 -0.30
CA VAL A 52 -1.02 5.84 1.03
C VAL A 52 -2.54 5.80 1.01
N ALA A 53 -3.20 6.83 0.48
CA ALA A 53 -4.66 6.88 0.42
C ALA A 53 -5.22 5.66 -0.33
N ARG A 54 -4.65 5.32 -1.48
CA ARG A 54 -5.05 4.13 -2.23
C ARG A 54 -4.83 2.82 -1.48
N GLY A 55 -3.72 2.71 -0.74
CA GLY A 55 -3.48 1.57 0.14
C GLY A 55 -4.52 1.44 1.24
N ARG A 56 -4.94 2.56 1.84
CA ARG A 56 -5.99 2.58 2.87
C ARG A 56 -7.36 2.18 2.33
N GLU A 57 -7.74 2.67 1.15
CA GLU A 57 -9.01 2.29 0.49
C GLU A 57 -9.08 0.77 0.25
N LEU A 58 -7.96 0.16 -0.18
CA LEU A 58 -7.89 -1.29 -0.34
C LEU A 58 -8.01 -2.03 0.99
N ILE A 59 -7.33 -1.57 2.03
CA ILE A 59 -7.45 -2.20 3.35
C ILE A 59 -8.89 -2.07 3.88
N ASP A 60 -9.54 -0.94 3.67
CA ASP A 60 -10.93 -0.73 4.05
C ASP A 60 -11.86 -1.71 3.31
N PHE A 61 -11.67 -1.85 1.99
CA PHE A 61 -12.38 -2.82 1.17
C PHE A 61 -12.14 -4.26 1.65
N GLU A 62 -10.88 -4.65 1.89
CA GLU A 62 -10.57 -6.00 2.38
C GLU A 62 -11.17 -6.27 3.77
N LEU A 63 -11.28 -5.26 4.62
CA LEU A 63 -11.91 -5.41 5.94
C LEU A 63 -13.43 -5.50 5.86
N ASP A 64 -14.05 -4.70 5.00
CA ASP A 64 -15.50 -4.68 4.78
C ASP A 64 -15.99 -5.96 4.08
N TYR A 65 -15.26 -6.40 3.04
CA TYR A 65 -15.65 -7.55 2.21
C TYR A 65 -14.98 -8.87 2.59
N GLY A 66 -13.76 -8.83 3.17
CA GLY A 66 -12.99 -10.03 3.54
C GLY A 66 -13.38 -10.64 4.89
N SER A 67 -14.23 -9.97 5.68
CA SER A 67 -14.76 -10.50 6.95
C SER A 67 -15.94 -11.48 6.77
N SER A 68 -16.26 -11.88 5.53
CA SER A 68 -17.29 -12.89 5.24
C SER A 68 -16.67 -14.28 5.02
N HIS A 69 -16.23 -14.93 6.10
CA HIS A 69 -16.07 -16.39 6.13
C HIS A 69 -16.26 -16.96 7.53
#